data_AF-A0A9E2G5Z7-F1
#
_entry.id   AF-A0A9E2G5Z7-F1
#
_cell.length_a   1.000
_cell.length_b   1.000
_cell.length_c   1.000
_cell.angle_alpha   90.00
_cell.angle_beta   90.00
_cell.angle_gamma   90.00
#
_symmetry.space_group_name_H-M   'P 1'
#
loop_
_entity.id
_entity.type
_entity.pdbx_description
1 polymer ?
#
loop_
_entity_poly.entity_id
_entity_poly.type
_entity_poly.pdbx_seq_one_letter_code
_entity_poly.pdbx_strand_id
1 'polypeptide(L)'
;MYRAFLLLPWLLLGTLACTFDTEGLGGTGTNNTNNVNNINNINNVNINNVNNLDTCGNGALDTGEACDGADLAGATCVSLGYEGTGLVCDAACQFDATACDPPQTCGNGVLNPGERCDGTNLDGATCVSLGYYGTGLLCDELCQFDETACIANGRCGDDVLNGPEECDGADLGDATCDTLGLGLGDLACGADCLLDVSACHQPELCGDGLDNDGDNDIDCLDADCAADLNCTNTMCTEFDTGTEHLLLGTLSELTGNNPVRAFSVSYWVKFNGTQPDWATPMGASTSGSWGDGFGFYHSSEDLIRFWINSYVNTRATTTTVIVNNVWYHVVGTFDADATSGNIKIYLNGVLEGQGDLKAAVTAPNAPVTIGSLFNYDMVGFIDEVGFWSLALTDRNVNAIYNGGSPVSLLTDFGNYDQSATLTAYYRMGDGDTLPTIADHAGSHPGTLIDGEGDELVNDSP
;
A
#
# COMPACT_ATOMS: atom_id res chain seq x y z
N MET A 1 -31.39 -5.05 -13.09
CA MET A 1 -30.51 -6.17 -13.51
C MET A 1 -29.63 -6.48 -12.32
N TYR A 2 -29.55 -7.72 -11.85
CA TYR A 2 -28.79 -8.07 -10.65
C TYR A 2 -27.44 -8.69 -11.00
N ARG A 3 -26.40 -8.31 -10.25
CA ARG A 3 -25.23 -9.15 -9.99
C ARG A 3 -24.99 -9.14 -8.49
N ALA A 4 -25.30 -10.26 -7.84
CA ALA A 4 -24.83 -10.55 -6.49
C ALA A 4 -23.51 -11.30 -6.60
N PHE A 5 -22.56 -10.97 -5.73
CA PHE A 5 -21.36 -11.77 -5.47
C PHE A 5 -21.49 -12.30 -4.04
N LEU A 6 -21.43 -13.63 -3.86
CA LEU A 6 -21.10 -14.30 -2.61
C LEU A 6 -21.03 -15.83 -2.80
N LEU A 7 -20.50 -16.53 -1.79
CA LEU A 7 -20.41 -17.99 -1.62
C LEU A 7 -19.45 -18.76 -2.55
N LEU A 8 -18.23 -18.95 -2.04
CA LEU A 8 -17.52 -20.23 -2.14
C LEU A 8 -17.25 -20.74 -0.72
N PRO A 9 -17.70 -21.95 -0.38
CA PRO A 9 -16.85 -22.80 0.45
C PRO A 9 -16.95 -24.29 0.09
N TRP A 10 -15.83 -25.03 0.14
CA TRP A 10 -15.67 -26.29 0.89
C TRP A 10 -14.28 -26.94 0.71
N LEU A 11 -13.94 -27.77 1.70
CA LEU A 11 -12.80 -28.70 1.74
C LEU A 11 -12.91 -29.76 0.59
N LEU A 12 -11.91 -30.55 0.18
CA LEU A 12 -10.91 -31.29 0.98
C LEU A 12 -9.80 -31.91 0.07
N LEU A 13 -8.63 -32.21 0.67
CA LEU A 13 -7.58 -33.19 0.31
C LEU A 13 -7.66 -34.00 -1.02
N GLY A 14 -6.51 -34.11 -1.73
CA GLY A 14 -6.23 -35.27 -2.59
C GLY A 14 -5.10 -35.11 -3.61
N THR A 15 -3.96 -35.77 -3.40
CA THR A 15 -2.83 -35.80 -4.35
C THR A 15 -2.98 -36.92 -5.39
N LEU A 16 -2.85 -36.60 -6.69
CA LEU A 16 -2.04 -37.38 -7.66
C LEU A 16 -1.75 -36.53 -8.91
N ALA A 17 -0.62 -36.78 -9.57
CA ALA A 17 -0.13 -35.97 -10.69
C ALA A 17 -0.28 -36.65 -12.06
N CYS A 18 -0.32 -35.83 -13.12
CA CYS A 18 0.14 -36.14 -14.49
C CYS A 18 0.71 -34.84 -15.11
N THR A 19 1.66 -34.96 -16.05
CA THR A 19 2.66 -33.93 -16.39
C THR A 19 2.96 -33.83 -17.91
N PHE A 20 3.99 -33.03 -18.26
CA PHE A 20 4.66 -32.90 -19.59
C PHE A 20 3.89 -32.04 -20.62
N ASP A 21 4.54 -31.31 -21.55
CA ASP A 21 5.97 -31.04 -21.85
C ASP A 21 6.07 -29.71 -22.64
N THR A 22 7.21 -29.09 -23.03
CA THR A 22 8.68 -29.33 -23.04
C THR A 22 9.38 -27.94 -22.92
N GLU A 23 10.69 -27.62 -23.00
CA GLU A 23 12.02 -28.26 -23.23
C GLU A 23 13.02 -27.74 -22.11
N GLY A 24 14.33 -28.00 -22.05
CA GLY A 24 15.29 -28.74 -22.89
C GLY A 24 16.70 -28.85 -22.27
N LEU A 25 17.63 -29.51 -22.95
CA LEU A 25 18.96 -29.98 -22.48
C LEU A 25 18.90 -31.06 -21.38
N GLY A 26 19.57 -32.22 -21.49
CA GLY A 26 20.27 -32.80 -22.64
C GLY A 26 20.98 -34.11 -22.24
N GLY A 27 20.71 -35.23 -22.92
CA GLY A 27 21.27 -36.53 -22.51
C GLY A 27 20.95 -37.75 -23.38
N THR A 28 21.73 -37.96 -24.44
CA THR A 28 22.12 -39.27 -25.04
C THR A 28 21.10 -40.42 -25.18
N GLY A 29 20.81 -40.88 -26.42
CA GLY A 29 20.09 -42.16 -26.62
C GLY A 29 19.81 -42.56 -28.08
N THR A 30 20.74 -43.24 -28.74
CA THR A 30 20.66 -43.76 -30.12
C THR A 30 19.45 -44.65 -30.42
N ASN A 31 18.91 -44.60 -31.67
CA ASN A 31 19.13 -45.70 -32.64
C ASN A 31 18.58 -45.48 -34.08
N ASN A 32 19.48 -45.75 -35.04
CA ASN A 32 19.32 -46.55 -36.27
C ASN A 32 17.92 -47.14 -36.62
N THR A 33 17.55 -47.08 -37.91
CA THR A 33 17.12 -48.31 -38.62
C THR A 33 17.27 -48.21 -40.16
N ASN A 34 18.08 -49.13 -40.72
CA ASN A 34 17.83 -49.88 -41.97
C ASN A 34 17.88 -49.11 -43.34
N ASN A 35 18.28 -49.68 -44.49
CA ASN A 35 19.00 -50.92 -44.93
C ASN A 35 19.24 -50.71 -46.47
N VAL A 36 20.12 -51.34 -47.26
CA VAL A 36 20.74 -52.68 -47.27
C VAL A 36 22.02 -52.70 -48.13
N ASN A 37 22.86 -53.73 -47.91
CA ASN A 37 23.80 -54.38 -48.85
C ASN A 37 25.23 -53.79 -49.06
N ASN A 38 26.28 -54.61 -49.26
CA ASN A 38 26.56 -55.97 -48.74
C ASN A 38 28.03 -56.40 -49.00
N ILE A 39 28.57 -57.29 -48.14
CA ILE A 39 29.79 -58.13 -48.27
C ILE A 39 31.17 -57.44 -48.44
N ASN A 40 32.33 -58.05 -48.13
CA ASN A 40 32.75 -58.90 -46.99
C ASN A 40 34.28 -59.18 -47.04
N ASN A 41 34.94 -59.10 -45.87
CA ASN A 41 35.98 -60.04 -45.39
C ASN A 41 37.40 -60.07 -46.04
N ILE A 42 38.33 -60.66 -45.27
CA ILE A 42 39.69 -61.16 -45.59
C ILE A 42 40.86 -60.16 -45.57
N ASN A 43 41.53 -60.16 -44.42
CA ASN A 43 42.99 -60.26 -44.21
C ASN A 43 44.00 -59.89 -45.33
N ASN A 44 44.97 -59.07 -44.91
CA ASN A 44 46.40 -59.11 -45.30
C ASN A 44 46.79 -58.56 -46.70
N VAL A 45 48.10 -58.39 -46.87
CA VAL A 45 48.85 -58.13 -48.12
C VAL A 45 48.89 -56.68 -48.61
N ASN A 46 49.90 -55.95 -48.11
CA ASN A 46 50.67 -55.02 -48.93
C ASN A 46 51.39 -55.79 -50.05
N ILE A 47 51.03 -55.57 -51.32
CA ILE A 47 51.93 -55.68 -52.50
C ILE A 47 51.55 -54.61 -53.55
N ASN A 48 52.44 -53.61 -53.69
CA ASN A 48 52.97 -52.96 -54.91
C ASN A 48 52.12 -52.77 -56.19
N ASN A 49 52.23 -51.55 -56.77
CA ASN A 49 52.02 -51.16 -58.18
C ASN A 49 50.52 -51.06 -58.62
N VAL A 50 50.07 -50.10 -59.44
CA VAL A 50 50.76 -49.29 -60.48
C VAL A 50 50.21 -47.84 -60.57
N ASN A 51 51.10 -46.89 -60.88
CA ASN A 51 51.00 -45.50 -61.37
C ASN A 51 49.63 -44.84 -61.73
N ASN A 52 49.64 -43.49 -61.66
CA ASN A 52 48.78 -42.50 -62.35
C ASN A 52 47.44 -42.17 -61.65
N LEU A 53 47.18 -40.95 -61.15
CA LEU A 53 47.99 -39.72 -61.13
C LEU A 53 47.49 -38.80 -59.99
N ASP A 54 48.12 -38.86 -58.82
CA ASP A 54 48.18 -37.68 -57.95
C ASP A 54 49.32 -36.82 -58.48
N THR A 55 49.01 -35.62 -58.96
CA THR A 55 50.04 -34.62 -59.28
C THR A 55 50.61 -34.01 -58.01
N CYS A 56 49.79 -33.88 -56.97
CA CYS A 56 50.17 -33.16 -55.77
C CYS A 56 51.24 -33.86 -54.92
N GLY A 57 52.29 -33.12 -54.57
CA GLY A 57 53.44 -33.59 -53.79
C GLY A 57 54.49 -34.33 -54.61
N ASN A 58 54.52 -34.14 -55.94
CA ASN A 58 55.50 -34.76 -56.83
C ASN A 58 56.87 -34.05 -56.84
N GLY A 59 56.93 -32.81 -56.36
CA GLY A 59 58.12 -31.95 -56.32
C GLY A 59 58.22 -30.95 -57.49
N ALA A 60 57.15 -30.76 -58.28
CA ALA A 60 57.07 -29.78 -59.35
C ALA A 60 55.64 -29.27 -59.53
N LEU A 61 55.47 -27.95 -59.54
CA LEU A 61 54.19 -27.26 -59.72
C LEU A 61 53.59 -27.55 -61.11
N ASP A 62 52.52 -28.34 -61.17
CA ASP A 62 51.89 -28.78 -62.42
C ASP A 62 50.70 -27.87 -62.84
N THR A 63 50.19 -28.07 -64.07
CA THR A 63 49.17 -27.17 -64.66
C THR A 63 47.78 -27.38 -64.04
N GLY A 64 47.52 -26.70 -62.93
CA GLY A 64 46.24 -26.69 -62.21
C GLY A 64 46.36 -26.48 -60.69
N GLU A 65 47.58 -26.51 -60.17
CA GLU A 65 47.89 -26.47 -58.74
C GLU A 65 48.21 -25.06 -58.24
N ALA A 66 47.99 -24.79 -56.95
CA ALA A 66 48.39 -23.52 -56.32
C ALA A 66 49.84 -23.60 -55.77
N CYS A 67 50.26 -24.79 -55.38
CA CYS A 67 51.56 -25.16 -54.83
C CYS A 67 51.80 -26.65 -55.09
N ASP A 68 53.02 -27.16 -54.92
CA ASP A 68 53.31 -28.60 -54.78
C ASP A 68 54.30 -28.81 -53.62
N GLY A 69 53.83 -29.47 -52.54
CA GLY A 69 54.67 -29.89 -51.42
C GLY A 69 55.44 -28.74 -50.73
N ALA A 70 56.66 -28.48 -51.19
CA ALA A 70 57.53 -27.39 -50.70
C ALA A 70 57.70 -26.24 -51.72
N ASP A 71 57.26 -26.39 -52.97
CA ASP A 71 57.19 -25.30 -53.94
C ASP A 71 55.84 -24.59 -53.81
N LEU A 72 55.83 -23.49 -53.07
CA LEU A 72 54.64 -22.66 -52.84
C LEU A 72 54.34 -21.71 -54.01
N ALA A 73 54.88 -21.94 -55.20
CA ALA A 73 54.77 -21.05 -56.38
C ALA A 73 55.25 -19.60 -56.14
N GLY A 74 56.05 -19.38 -55.09
CA GLY A 74 56.48 -18.05 -54.63
C GLY A 74 55.49 -17.34 -53.69
N ALA A 75 54.38 -17.97 -53.33
CA ALA A 75 53.46 -17.47 -52.31
C ALA A 75 54.06 -17.56 -50.89
N THR A 76 53.60 -16.67 -50.04
CA THR A 76 53.91 -16.57 -48.60
C THR A 76 52.64 -16.19 -47.84
N CYS A 77 52.65 -16.31 -46.51
CA CYS A 77 51.56 -15.80 -45.66
C CYS A 77 51.21 -14.35 -46.02
N VAL A 78 52.23 -13.50 -46.19
CA VAL A 78 52.11 -12.08 -46.56
C VAL A 78 51.43 -11.89 -47.92
N SER A 79 51.66 -12.77 -48.90
CA SER A 79 50.95 -12.68 -50.19
C SER A 79 49.48 -13.09 -50.14
N LEU A 80 49.06 -13.77 -49.06
CA LEU A 80 47.69 -14.25 -48.84
C LEU A 80 46.92 -13.43 -47.79
N GLY A 81 47.53 -12.38 -47.22
CA GLY A 81 46.89 -11.49 -46.23
C GLY A 81 47.16 -11.87 -44.76
N TYR A 82 48.13 -12.74 -44.51
CA TYR A 82 48.55 -13.20 -43.18
C TYR A 82 50.01 -12.79 -42.89
N GLU A 83 50.50 -13.02 -41.68
CA GLU A 83 51.91 -12.82 -41.32
C GLU A 83 52.63 -14.14 -41.04
N GLY A 84 53.91 -14.06 -40.69
CA GLY A 84 54.75 -15.24 -40.44
C GLY A 84 55.25 -15.94 -41.70
N THR A 85 55.75 -17.17 -41.52
CA THR A 85 56.37 -17.99 -42.58
C THR A 85 55.86 -19.43 -42.63
N GLY A 86 54.79 -19.77 -41.89
CA GLY A 86 54.29 -21.15 -41.78
C GLY A 86 53.31 -21.60 -42.86
N LEU A 87 53.24 -20.90 -43.99
CA LEU A 87 52.45 -21.34 -45.15
C LEU A 87 52.95 -22.69 -45.64
N VAL A 88 52.06 -23.66 -45.81
CA VAL A 88 52.38 -24.98 -46.40
C VAL A 88 51.40 -25.33 -47.52
N CYS A 89 51.76 -26.35 -48.30
CA CYS A 89 50.88 -26.94 -49.30
C CYS A 89 50.15 -28.15 -48.72
N ASP A 90 48.82 -28.23 -48.88
CA ASP A 90 48.05 -29.39 -48.44
C ASP A 90 48.09 -30.55 -49.45
N ALA A 91 47.51 -31.69 -49.07
CA ALA A 91 47.44 -32.88 -49.93
C ALA A 91 46.42 -32.76 -51.10
N ALA A 92 45.79 -31.59 -51.28
CA ALA A 92 44.93 -31.23 -52.40
C ALA A 92 45.51 -30.07 -53.23
N CYS A 93 46.79 -29.74 -53.00
CA CYS A 93 47.55 -28.67 -53.63
C CYS A 93 46.89 -27.29 -53.55
N GLN A 94 46.26 -27.04 -52.39
CA GLN A 94 45.82 -25.74 -51.93
C GLN A 94 46.78 -25.19 -50.86
N PHE A 95 46.72 -23.87 -50.66
CA PHE A 95 47.46 -23.19 -49.61
C PHE A 95 46.83 -23.42 -48.23
N ASP A 96 47.54 -24.12 -47.35
CA ASP A 96 47.18 -24.22 -45.94
C ASP A 96 47.88 -23.11 -45.15
N ALA A 97 47.10 -22.09 -44.83
CA ALA A 97 47.50 -20.94 -44.02
C ALA A 97 47.21 -21.12 -42.51
N THR A 98 46.83 -22.31 -42.02
CA THR A 98 46.52 -22.51 -40.60
C THR A 98 47.73 -22.40 -39.66
N ALA A 99 48.95 -22.45 -40.22
CA ALA A 99 50.19 -22.16 -39.52
C ALA A 99 50.84 -20.81 -39.93
N CYS A 100 50.12 -19.97 -40.68
CA CYS A 100 50.46 -18.55 -40.79
C CYS A 100 49.97 -17.78 -39.55
N ASP A 101 50.66 -16.71 -39.18
CA ASP A 101 50.23 -15.85 -38.08
C ASP A 101 49.05 -14.98 -38.55
N PRO A 102 48.00 -14.78 -37.73
CA PRO A 102 46.96 -13.79 -38.05
C PRO A 102 47.61 -12.40 -38.10
N PRO A 103 47.22 -11.52 -39.05
CA PRO A 103 47.90 -10.25 -39.26
C PRO A 103 47.88 -9.41 -37.98
N GLN A 104 49.08 -9.08 -37.45
CA GLN A 104 49.26 -8.35 -36.19
C GLN A 104 48.99 -6.85 -36.39
N THR A 105 47.73 -6.57 -36.72
CA THR A 105 47.16 -5.22 -36.71
C THR A 105 47.05 -4.72 -35.28
N CYS A 106 46.70 -5.59 -34.33
CA CYS A 106 46.65 -5.24 -32.92
C CYS A 106 48.02 -5.04 -32.25
N GLY A 107 48.19 -3.93 -31.54
CA GLY A 107 49.37 -3.61 -30.73
C GLY A 107 50.49 -2.89 -31.50
N ASN A 108 50.22 -2.40 -32.70
CA ASN A 108 51.19 -1.68 -33.54
C ASN A 108 51.22 -0.15 -33.29
N GLY A 109 50.28 0.37 -32.50
CA GLY A 109 50.12 1.77 -32.12
C GLY A 109 49.17 2.58 -33.01
N VAL A 110 48.52 1.97 -34.01
CA VAL A 110 47.65 2.63 -34.99
C VAL A 110 46.31 1.91 -35.05
N LEU A 111 45.21 2.61 -34.80
CA LEU A 111 43.87 2.04 -34.88
C LEU A 111 43.49 1.74 -36.35
N ASN A 112 43.31 0.46 -36.65
CA ASN A 112 43.02 -0.06 -37.98
C ASN A 112 41.51 -0.33 -38.19
N PRO A 113 41.01 -0.35 -39.44
CA PRO A 113 39.59 -0.55 -39.71
C PRO A 113 39.09 -1.94 -39.26
N GLY A 114 38.45 -2.01 -38.08
CA GLY A 114 37.92 -3.23 -37.47
C GLY A 114 38.26 -3.39 -35.99
N GLU A 115 39.24 -2.64 -35.50
CA GLU A 115 39.65 -2.62 -34.09
C GLU A 115 38.76 -1.71 -33.23
N ARG A 116 38.70 -1.97 -31.91
CA ARG A 116 38.08 -1.06 -30.92
C ARG A 116 39.11 -0.20 -30.20
N CYS A 117 40.37 -0.62 -30.21
CA CYS A 117 41.53 0.02 -29.61
C CYS A 117 42.80 -0.58 -30.26
N ASP A 118 43.96 0.03 -30.03
CA ASP A 118 45.28 -0.62 -30.22
C ASP A 118 46.18 -0.25 -29.04
N GLY A 119 46.55 -1.24 -28.20
CA GLY A 119 47.54 -1.09 -27.13
C GLY A 119 47.22 0.02 -26.11
N THR A 120 47.68 1.25 -26.36
CA THR A 120 47.38 2.44 -25.53
C THR A 120 46.47 3.46 -26.23
N ASN A 121 46.15 3.26 -27.50
CA ASN A 121 45.24 4.05 -28.31
C ASN A 121 43.81 3.48 -28.21
N LEU A 122 43.05 3.91 -27.21
CA LEU A 122 41.70 3.40 -26.91
C LEU A 122 40.57 4.07 -27.73
N ASP A 123 40.90 4.73 -28.85
CA ASP A 123 39.99 5.61 -29.63
C ASP A 123 39.22 6.66 -28.78
N GLY A 124 39.84 7.09 -27.68
CA GLY A 124 39.22 8.01 -26.71
C GLY A 124 38.26 7.35 -25.71
N ALA A 125 38.07 6.04 -25.76
CA ALA A 125 37.31 5.29 -24.76
C ALA A 125 38.00 5.29 -23.38
N THR A 126 37.17 5.17 -22.35
CA THR A 126 37.48 5.18 -20.93
C THR A 126 36.47 4.30 -20.18
N CYS A 127 36.74 3.95 -18.91
CA CYS A 127 35.74 3.27 -18.07
C CYS A 127 34.40 4.05 -18.05
N VAL A 128 34.47 5.37 -17.86
CA VAL A 128 33.31 6.27 -17.79
C VAL A 128 32.49 6.26 -19.08
N SER A 129 33.12 6.24 -20.26
CA SER A 129 32.39 6.13 -21.53
C SER A 129 31.80 4.75 -21.82
N LEU A 130 32.15 3.74 -21.02
CA LEU A 130 31.57 2.39 -21.05
C LEU A 130 30.57 2.16 -19.90
N GLY A 131 30.28 3.19 -19.08
CA GLY A 131 29.34 3.14 -17.97
C GLY A 131 29.94 2.73 -16.61
N TYR A 132 31.27 2.59 -16.52
CA TYR A 132 31.98 2.23 -15.28
C TYR A 132 32.66 3.42 -14.62
N TYR A 133 32.81 3.39 -13.29
CA TYR A 133 33.56 4.42 -12.58
C TYR A 133 35.09 4.29 -12.79
N GLY A 134 35.81 5.31 -12.31
CA GLY A 134 37.26 5.28 -12.21
C GLY A 134 38.00 5.27 -13.56
N THR A 135 39.15 4.60 -13.56
CA THR A 135 40.10 4.57 -14.68
C THR A 135 40.87 3.26 -14.69
N GLY A 136 41.36 2.84 -15.86
CA GLY A 136 42.17 1.62 -15.99
C GLY A 136 41.81 0.75 -17.18
N LEU A 137 40.88 1.17 -18.04
CA LEU A 137 40.59 0.52 -19.32
C LEU A 137 41.88 0.24 -20.11
N LEU A 138 42.06 -1.00 -20.56
CA LEU A 138 43.18 -1.42 -21.39
C LEU A 138 42.68 -1.99 -22.72
N CYS A 139 43.61 -2.24 -23.65
CA CYS A 139 43.37 -2.99 -24.87
C CYS A 139 44.04 -4.37 -24.77
N ASP A 140 43.33 -5.44 -25.12
CA ASP A 140 43.86 -6.81 -25.10
C ASP A 140 44.58 -7.19 -26.41
N GLU A 141 45.17 -8.39 -26.45
CA GLU A 141 45.88 -8.92 -27.63
C GLU A 141 44.94 -9.25 -28.82
N LEU A 142 43.63 -9.08 -28.66
CA LEU A 142 42.58 -9.27 -29.67
C LEU A 142 41.86 -7.95 -30.02
N CYS A 143 42.43 -6.82 -29.60
CA CYS A 143 41.94 -5.46 -29.78
C CYS A 143 40.48 -5.25 -29.32
N GLN A 144 40.13 -5.95 -28.24
CA GLN A 144 38.98 -5.67 -27.40
C GLN A 144 39.40 -4.83 -26.19
N PHE A 145 38.42 -4.22 -25.54
CA PHE A 145 38.65 -3.56 -24.26
C PHE A 145 38.77 -4.60 -23.14
N ASP A 146 39.87 -4.54 -22.39
CA ASP A 146 39.94 -5.19 -21.09
C ASP A 146 39.31 -4.27 -20.05
N GLU A 147 38.07 -4.61 -19.71
CA GLU A 147 37.22 -3.89 -18.76
C GLU A 147 37.47 -4.35 -17.31
N THR A 148 38.39 -5.29 -17.03
CA THR A 148 38.62 -5.88 -15.69
C THR A 148 38.92 -4.81 -14.63
N ALA A 149 39.72 -3.81 -14.96
CA ALA A 149 40.03 -2.70 -14.06
C ALA A 149 38.86 -1.72 -13.90
N CYS A 150 37.98 -1.59 -14.89
CA CYS A 150 36.77 -0.76 -14.81
C CYS A 150 35.71 -1.43 -13.93
N ILE A 151 35.48 -2.73 -14.12
CA ILE A 151 34.58 -3.56 -13.29
C ILE A 151 35.01 -3.51 -11.81
N ALA A 152 36.32 -3.49 -11.53
CA ALA A 152 36.85 -3.36 -10.17
C ALA A 152 36.60 -1.98 -9.51
N ASN A 153 36.07 -0.99 -10.24
CA ASN A 153 35.59 0.28 -9.72
C ASN A 153 34.04 0.37 -9.66
N GLY A 154 33.32 -0.62 -10.22
CA GLY A 154 31.85 -0.74 -10.23
C GLY A 154 31.11 0.23 -11.18
N ARG A 155 29.77 0.18 -11.16
CA ARG A 155 28.86 0.99 -11.99
C ARG A 155 27.42 1.02 -11.45
N CYS A 156 26.72 2.11 -11.73
CA CYS A 156 25.30 2.24 -11.41
C CYS A 156 24.45 1.18 -12.14
N GLY A 157 23.52 0.58 -11.41
CA GLY A 157 22.66 -0.51 -11.86
C GLY A 157 23.42 -1.84 -11.95
N ASP A 158 24.24 -2.18 -10.96
CA ASP A 158 24.76 -3.55 -10.77
C ASP A 158 24.32 -4.26 -9.47
N ASP A 159 23.33 -3.69 -8.75
CA ASP A 159 22.72 -4.19 -7.51
C ASP A 159 23.71 -4.31 -6.33
N VAL A 160 24.82 -3.54 -6.34
CA VAL A 160 25.84 -3.52 -5.27
C VAL A 160 26.32 -2.09 -4.99
N LEU A 161 25.93 -1.49 -3.87
CA LEU A 161 26.35 -0.14 -3.48
C LEU A 161 27.89 0.01 -3.45
N ASN A 162 28.45 0.78 -4.39
CA ASN A 162 29.89 0.84 -4.64
C ASN A 162 30.40 2.24 -5.07
N GLY A 163 31.71 2.34 -5.33
CA GLY A 163 32.29 3.48 -6.04
C GLY A 163 31.96 4.86 -5.42
N PRO A 164 31.29 5.76 -6.16
CA PRO A 164 30.84 7.08 -5.69
C PRO A 164 29.33 7.15 -5.37
N GLU A 165 28.63 6.02 -5.28
CA GLU A 165 27.16 5.95 -5.24
C GLU A 165 26.57 6.29 -3.87
N GLU A 166 25.31 6.76 -3.88
CA GLU A 166 24.49 6.89 -2.67
C GLU A 166 23.56 5.67 -2.48
N CYS A 167 23.25 4.96 -3.56
CA CYS A 167 22.44 3.74 -3.63
C CYS A 167 22.70 2.98 -4.94
N ASP A 168 22.33 1.70 -5.03
CA ASP A 168 22.16 0.99 -6.32
C ASP A 168 20.90 0.14 -6.31
N GLY A 169 19.95 0.43 -7.21
CA GLY A 169 18.75 -0.37 -7.42
C GLY A 169 17.84 -0.42 -6.18
N ALA A 170 17.95 -1.50 -5.40
CA ALA A 170 17.27 -1.70 -4.12
C ALA A 170 18.21 -1.67 -2.89
N ASP A 171 19.52 -1.54 -3.10
CA ASP A 171 20.51 -1.33 -2.03
C ASP A 171 20.64 0.16 -1.73
N LEU A 172 19.95 0.62 -0.69
CA LEU A 172 20.01 1.98 -0.16
C LEU A 172 21.03 2.10 1.00
N GLY A 173 21.80 1.05 1.28
CA GLY A 173 22.64 0.97 2.47
C GLY A 173 21.84 1.14 3.78
N ASP A 174 22.29 2.03 4.65
CA ASP A 174 21.62 2.41 5.91
C ASP A 174 20.68 3.64 5.75
N ALA A 175 20.38 4.08 4.53
CA ALA A 175 19.59 5.29 4.26
C ALA A 175 18.07 5.04 4.34
N THR A 176 17.37 5.93 5.04
CA THR A 176 15.91 6.06 5.06
C THR A 176 15.54 7.55 5.15
N CYS A 177 14.29 7.93 4.92
CA CYS A 177 13.84 9.30 5.14
C CYS A 177 14.11 9.79 6.59
N ASP A 178 14.04 8.89 7.58
CA ASP A 178 14.37 9.20 8.99
C ASP A 178 15.88 9.40 9.20
N THR A 179 16.74 8.51 8.69
CA THR A 179 18.20 8.65 8.89
C THR A 179 18.80 9.83 8.13
N LEU A 180 18.12 10.31 7.07
CA LEU A 180 18.41 11.56 6.37
C LEU A 180 17.85 12.81 7.07
N GLY A 181 16.97 12.66 8.07
CA GLY A 181 16.30 13.76 8.76
C GLY A 181 15.20 14.44 7.94
N LEU A 182 14.64 13.73 6.95
CA LEU A 182 13.57 14.19 6.05
C LEU A 182 12.17 13.75 6.51
N GLY A 183 12.08 12.76 7.40
CA GLY A 183 10.84 12.32 8.07
C GLY A 183 10.47 10.88 7.73
N LEU A 184 9.23 10.64 7.34
CA LEU A 184 8.69 9.33 6.97
C LEU A 184 8.69 9.17 5.44
N GLY A 185 8.16 8.04 4.96
CA GLY A 185 8.02 7.71 3.54
C GLY A 185 9.03 6.70 2.98
N ASP A 186 8.76 6.27 1.74
CA ASP A 186 9.57 5.30 1.00
C ASP A 186 10.72 6.01 0.26
N LEU A 187 11.96 5.74 0.69
CA LEU A 187 13.16 6.20 0.00
C LEU A 187 13.44 5.31 -1.22
N ALA A 188 13.83 5.89 -2.37
CA ALA A 188 14.13 5.16 -3.60
C ALA A 188 15.52 5.49 -4.17
N CYS A 189 15.96 4.73 -5.17
CA CYS A 189 17.22 4.99 -5.88
C CYS A 189 16.99 5.51 -7.30
N GLY A 190 17.65 6.62 -7.65
CA GLY A 190 17.63 7.21 -8.98
C GLY A 190 18.41 6.38 -10.02
N ALA A 191 18.09 6.57 -11.29
CA ALA A 191 18.81 5.94 -12.41
C ALA A 191 20.23 6.51 -12.64
N ASP A 192 20.64 7.47 -11.81
CA ASP A 192 21.97 8.06 -11.67
C ASP A 192 22.65 7.69 -10.33
N CYS A 193 22.06 6.76 -9.56
CA CYS A 193 22.55 6.25 -8.28
C CYS A 193 22.74 7.31 -7.18
N LEU A 194 21.87 8.34 -7.24
CA LEU A 194 21.58 9.29 -6.17
C LEU A 194 20.27 8.89 -5.48
N LEU A 195 20.12 9.27 -4.21
CA LEU A 195 18.90 8.95 -3.45
C LEU A 195 17.71 9.81 -3.91
N ASP A 196 16.63 9.16 -4.35
CA ASP A 196 15.38 9.82 -4.70
C ASP A 196 14.52 9.97 -3.44
N VAL A 197 14.59 11.17 -2.88
CA VAL A 197 13.85 11.61 -1.68
C VAL A 197 12.48 12.22 -2.01
N SER A 198 11.97 12.08 -3.23
CA SER A 198 10.71 12.72 -3.64
C SER A 198 9.45 12.13 -2.99
N ALA A 199 9.58 10.97 -2.34
CA ALA A 199 8.56 10.36 -1.47
C ALA A 199 8.99 10.35 0.01
N CYS A 200 9.90 11.25 0.43
CA CYS A 200 10.15 11.54 1.84
C CYS A 200 9.35 12.78 2.28
N HIS A 201 8.66 12.68 3.41
CA HIS A 201 7.69 13.68 3.89
C HIS A 201 7.80 13.85 5.42
N GLN A 202 7.34 14.98 5.97
CA GLN A 202 7.38 15.21 7.43
C GLN A 202 6.19 14.52 8.11
N PRO A 203 6.32 13.98 9.34
CA PRO A 203 5.18 13.34 10.02
C PRO A 203 4.01 14.30 10.23
N GLU A 204 2.81 13.85 9.90
CA GLU A 204 1.57 14.64 9.96
C GLU A 204 1.15 15.02 11.40
N LEU A 205 0.44 16.15 11.56
CA LEU A 205 -0.01 16.66 12.87
C LEU A 205 -1.48 16.32 13.15
N CYS A 206 -1.76 15.03 13.22
CA CYS A 206 -3.07 14.39 13.40
C CYS A 206 -4.06 15.15 14.32
N GLY A 207 -4.91 15.98 13.72
CA GLY A 207 -5.94 16.78 14.38
C GLY A 207 -5.79 18.31 14.20
N ASP A 208 -5.00 18.79 13.24
CA ASP A 208 -4.84 20.22 12.95
C ASP A 208 -5.57 20.69 11.67
N GLY A 209 -6.05 19.75 10.85
CA GLY A 209 -6.89 20.00 9.68
C GLY A 209 -6.14 20.54 8.47
N LEU A 210 -4.83 20.34 8.42
CA LEU A 210 -3.99 20.62 7.27
C LEU A 210 -3.50 19.31 6.63
N ASP A 211 -2.71 19.51 5.59
CA ASP A 211 -1.87 18.55 4.88
C ASP A 211 -0.45 19.08 5.17
N ASN A 212 0.19 18.56 6.23
CA ASN A 212 1.50 19.02 6.71
C ASN A 212 2.64 18.38 5.88
N ASP A 213 2.40 17.18 5.35
CA ASP A 213 3.39 16.34 4.69
C ASP A 213 3.47 16.54 3.15
N GLY A 214 2.34 16.84 2.49
CA GLY A 214 2.18 17.09 1.05
C GLY A 214 1.48 16.00 0.24
N ASP A 215 1.02 14.90 0.85
CA ASP A 215 0.48 13.70 0.18
C ASP A 215 -0.96 13.86 -0.35
N ASN A 216 -1.72 14.82 0.20
CA ASN A 216 -3.13 15.20 -0.08
C ASN A 216 -4.23 14.44 0.70
N ASP A 217 -3.92 13.47 1.55
CA ASP A 217 -4.80 13.09 2.67
C ASP A 217 -4.58 14.05 3.88
N ILE A 218 -5.45 13.98 4.91
CA ILE A 218 -5.55 14.99 6.00
C ILE A 218 -5.95 14.32 7.32
N ASP A 219 -5.27 14.67 8.42
CA ASP A 219 -5.52 14.14 9.77
C ASP A 219 -5.79 12.62 9.75
N CYS A 220 -6.93 12.16 10.27
CA CYS A 220 -7.29 10.75 10.38
C CYS A 220 -7.67 10.06 9.06
N LEU A 221 -7.48 10.71 7.92
CA LEU A 221 -7.53 10.08 6.59
C LEU A 221 -6.13 9.64 6.12
N ASP A 222 -5.08 10.26 6.65
CA ASP A 222 -3.68 9.92 6.39
C ASP A 222 -3.29 8.58 7.07
N ALA A 223 -2.43 7.82 6.38
CA ALA A 223 -1.84 6.58 6.86
C ALA A 223 -0.83 6.80 8.00
N ASP A 224 -0.08 7.91 8.05
CA ASP A 224 0.84 8.21 9.15
C ASP A 224 0.07 8.44 10.47
N CYS A 225 -1.15 8.99 10.38
CA CYS A 225 -2.06 9.17 11.51
C CYS A 225 -2.79 7.90 11.98
N ALA A 226 -2.60 6.75 11.33
CA ALA A 226 -3.29 5.49 11.68
C ALA A 226 -2.96 4.93 13.09
N ALA A 227 -1.97 5.51 13.78
CA ALA A 227 -1.60 5.17 15.15
C ALA A 227 -1.80 6.31 16.17
N ASP A 228 -2.31 7.48 15.77
CA ASP A 228 -2.58 8.58 16.70
C ASP A 228 -3.90 8.37 17.45
N LEU A 229 -3.92 8.70 18.74
CA LEU A 229 -5.07 8.47 19.62
C LEU A 229 -6.31 9.31 19.26
N ASN A 230 -6.13 10.44 18.55
CA ASN A 230 -7.23 11.22 17.98
C ASN A 230 -7.94 10.45 16.84
N CYS A 231 -7.23 9.52 16.19
CA CYS A 231 -7.65 8.83 14.97
C CYS A 231 -7.99 7.35 15.20
N THR A 232 -7.37 6.68 16.17
CA THR A 232 -7.77 5.34 16.59
C THR A 232 -9.07 5.38 17.38
N ASN A 233 -10.09 4.66 16.91
CA ASN A 233 -11.26 4.29 17.72
C ASN A 233 -11.22 2.78 18.02
N THR A 234 -11.04 2.45 19.30
CA THR A 234 -10.79 1.08 19.80
C THR A 234 -11.45 0.77 21.14
N MET A 235 -12.02 1.76 21.82
CA MET A 235 -12.53 1.65 23.18
C MET A 235 -13.87 2.38 23.34
N CYS A 236 -14.90 1.71 23.85
CA CYS A 236 -16.19 2.31 24.17
C CYS A 236 -16.60 2.09 25.64
N THR A 237 -17.70 2.71 26.07
CA THR A 237 -18.24 2.56 27.44
C THR A 237 -19.40 1.57 27.45
N GLU A 238 -19.24 0.46 28.17
CA GLU A 238 -20.32 -0.46 28.51
C GLU A 238 -21.18 0.08 29.67
N PHE A 239 -22.47 -0.24 29.62
CA PHE A 239 -23.46 -0.07 30.68
C PHE A 239 -24.17 -1.42 30.82
N ASP A 240 -23.92 -2.14 31.91
CA ASP A 240 -24.27 -3.54 32.16
C ASP A 240 -25.16 -3.71 33.40
N THR A 241 -24.93 -2.93 34.47
CA THR A 241 -25.84 -2.89 35.62
C THR A 241 -26.86 -1.75 35.50
N GLY A 242 -28.10 -2.04 35.92
CA GLY A 242 -29.26 -1.12 35.84
C GLY A 242 -29.22 0.03 36.87
N THR A 243 -28.06 0.67 37.01
CA THR A 243 -27.78 1.87 37.79
C THR A 243 -26.68 2.74 37.15
N GLU A 244 -25.81 2.17 36.31
CA GLU A 244 -24.74 2.92 35.64
C GLU A 244 -25.27 4.06 34.77
N HIS A 245 -24.68 5.24 34.93
CA HIS A 245 -24.91 6.35 34.03
C HIS A 245 -23.74 7.34 34.06
N LEU A 246 -23.44 7.93 32.91
CA LEU A 246 -22.54 9.08 32.83
C LEU A 246 -23.35 10.35 33.14
N LEU A 247 -22.92 11.12 34.13
CA LEU A 247 -23.46 12.44 34.43
C LEU A 247 -22.61 13.52 33.74
N LEU A 248 -23.22 14.30 32.85
CA LEU A 248 -22.59 15.43 32.14
C LEU A 248 -23.04 16.79 32.72
N GLY A 249 -22.57 17.87 32.08
CA GLY A 249 -23.15 19.21 32.22
C GLY A 249 -24.61 19.29 31.73
N THR A 250 -25.19 20.49 31.78
CA THR A 250 -26.56 20.71 31.28
C THR A 250 -26.61 20.87 29.76
N LEU A 251 -27.75 20.60 29.12
CA LEU A 251 -27.89 20.78 27.66
C LEU A 251 -27.48 22.19 27.21
N SER A 252 -27.77 23.23 28.00
CA SER A 252 -27.39 24.61 27.66
C SER A 252 -25.89 24.90 27.74
N GLU A 253 -25.13 24.10 28.48
CA GLU A 253 -23.67 24.15 28.54
C GLU A 253 -23.07 23.33 27.39
N LEU A 254 -23.53 22.09 27.20
CA LEU A 254 -23.06 21.18 26.13
C LEU A 254 -23.38 21.66 24.70
N THR A 255 -24.33 22.58 24.54
CA THR A 255 -24.70 23.21 23.24
C THR A 255 -24.31 24.68 23.16
N GLY A 256 -23.68 25.22 24.21
CA GLY A 256 -23.20 26.62 24.28
C GLY A 256 -24.29 27.71 24.19
N ASN A 257 -25.59 27.37 24.28
CA ASN A 257 -26.68 28.32 24.04
C ASN A 257 -27.85 28.21 25.02
N ASN A 258 -28.42 29.37 25.41
CA ASN A 258 -29.55 29.46 26.34
C ASN A 258 -30.40 30.72 26.04
N PRO A 259 -31.71 30.60 25.74
CA PRO A 259 -32.52 29.38 25.67
C PRO A 259 -32.15 28.51 24.46
N VAL A 260 -32.17 27.18 24.64
CA VAL A 260 -31.79 26.25 23.56
C VAL A 260 -32.82 26.27 22.44
N ARG A 261 -32.41 26.77 21.27
CA ARG A 261 -33.26 26.86 20.06
C ARG A 261 -32.80 25.98 18.92
N ALA A 262 -31.50 25.77 18.78
CA ALA A 262 -30.94 24.81 17.84
C ALA A 262 -29.80 24.03 18.50
N PHE A 263 -29.69 22.75 18.16
CA PHE A 263 -28.59 21.87 18.55
C PHE A 263 -28.61 20.58 17.73
N SER A 264 -27.52 19.81 17.81
CA SER A 264 -27.48 18.43 17.37
C SER A 264 -26.76 17.56 18.41
N VAL A 265 -27.11 16.29 18.44
CA VAL A 265 -26.41 15.27 19.22
C VAL A 265 -26.19 14.05 18.34
N SER A 266 -24.95 13.57 18.27
CA SER A 266 -24.53 12.32 17.65
C SER A 266 -24.04 11.39 18.74
N TYR A 267 -24.30 10.10 18.59
CA TYR A 267 -23.67 9.04 19.35
C TYR A 267 -23.74 7.73 18.56
N TRP A 268 -22.82 6.82 18.83
CA TRP A 268 -22.94 5.42 18.42
C TRP A 268 -23.46 4.60 19.58
N VAL A 269 -24.27 3.57 19.29
CA VAL A 269 -24.85 2.68 20.30
C VAL A 269 -24.95 1.24 19.82
N LYS A 270 -24.65 0.30 20.70
CA LYS A 270 -24.90 -1.13 20.50
C LYS A 270 -25.63 -1.70 21.71
N PHE A 271 -26.91 -1.98 21.55
CA PHE A 271 -27.72 -2.58 22.61
C PHE A 271 -27.33 -4.05 22.83
N ASN A 272 -27.13 -4.42 24.10
CA ASN A 272 -26.77 -5.77 24.55
C ASN A 272 -27.94 -6.37 25.35
N GLY A 273 -28.38 -7.58 25.00
CA GLY A 273 -29.49 -8.23 25.71
C GLY A 273 -30.86 -7.52 25.60
N THR A 274 -31.84 -8.00 26.36
CA THR A 274 -33.24 -7.50 26.29
C THR A 274 -33.35 -6.13 26.97
N GLN A 275 -33.52 -5.08 26.18
CA GLN A 275 -33.76 -3.74 26.70
C GLN A 275 -35.10 -3.67 27.47
N PRO A 276 -35.20 -2.95 28.59
CA PRO A 276 -36.49 -2.56 29.13
C PRO A 276 -37.22 -1.62 28.17
N ASP A 277 -38.56 -1.63 28.22
CA ASP A 277 -39.35 -0.54 27.63
C ASP A 277 -38.84 0.80 28.19
N TRP A 278 -38.61 1.77 27.30
CA TRP A 278 -38.11 3.12 27.63
C TRP A 278 -36.62 3.24 27.98
N ALA A 279 -35.81 2.18 27.85
CA ALA A 279 -34.35 2.23 27.98
C ALA A 279 -33.76 3.47 27.29
N THR A 280 -32.98 4.27 28.01
CA THR A 280 -32.58 5.63 27.60
C THR A 280 -31.07 5.72 27.42
N PRO A 281 -30.56 5.62 26.18
CA PRO A 281 -29.17 5.90 25.86
C PRO A 281 -28.71 7.28 26.33
N MET A 282 -29.56 8.30 26.21
CA MET A 282 -29.24 9.67 26.64
C MET A 282 -30.48 10.55 26.83
N GLY A 283 -30.47 11.45 27.81
CA GLY A 283 -31.40 12.58 27.85
C GLY A 283 -31.21 13.53 29.03
N ALA A 284 -32.11 14.51 29.14
CA ALA A 284 -32.21 15.45 30.25
C ALA A 284 -33.66 15.89 30.44
N SER A 285 -34.15 15.90 31.68
CA SER A 285 -35.49 16.41 32.07
C SER A 285 -35.52 16.65 33.58
N THR A 286 -36.43 17.51 34.06
CA THR A 286 -36.66 17.70 35.51
C THR A 286 -37.70 16.74 36.09
N SER A 287 -38.30 15.85 35.29
CA SER A 287 -39.32 14.91 35.75
C SER A 287 -39.38 13.59 34.97
N GLY A 288 -39.63 12.48 35.66
CA GLY A 288 -39.96 11.17 35.06
C GLY A 288 -41.33 11.12 34.34
N SER A 289 -41.79 12.27 33.83
CA SER A 289 -42.93 12.39 32.90
C SER A 289 -42.50 12.91 31.51
N TRP A 290 -41.21 13.25 31.33
CA TRP A 290 -40.60 13.67 30.05
C TRP A 290 -41.45 14.70 29.29
N GLY A 291 -41.94 15.69 30.03
CA GLY A 291 -42.71 16.85 29.55
C GLY A 291 -41.88 18.13 29.45
N ASP A 292 -40.55 17.97 29.50
CA ASP A 292 -39.54 19.01 29.45
C ASP A 292 -38.17 18.39 29.09
N GLY A 293 -37.26 19.19 28.55
CA GLY A 293 -35.93 18.76 28.15
C GLY A 293 -35.89 17.99 26.83
N PHE A 294 -35.01 17.01 26.71
CA PHE A 294 -34.80 16.20 25.50
C PHE A 294 -34.37 14.77 25.85
N GLY A 295 -34.42 13.86 24.87
CA GLY A 295 -33.72 12.58 25.00
C GLY A 295 -33.97 11.62 23.85
N PHE A 296 -33.30 10.48 23.92
CA PHE A 296 -33.46 9.32 23.04
C PHE A 296 -33.90 8.13 23.88
N TYR A 297 -34.87 7.35 23.43
CA TYR A 297 -35.22 6.09 24.08
C TYR A 297 -35.48 4.96 23.10
N HIS A 298 -35.10 3.75 23.49
CA HIS A 298 -35.50 2.50 22.87
C HIS A 298 -36.94 2.16 23.28
N SER A 299 -37.72 1.64 22.35
CA SER A 299 -39.16 1.38 22.56
C SER A 299 -39.54 -0.07 22.30
N SER A 300 -40.72 -0.47 22.79
CA SER A 300 -41.31 -1.82 22.65
C SER A 300 -41.58 -2.30 21.21
N GLU A 301 -41.12 -1.54 20.21
CA GLU A 301 -41.19 -1.83 18.77
C GLU A 301 -39.77 -2.04 18.20
N ASP A 302 -38.76 -2.06 19.07
CA ASP A 302 -37.33 -2.04 18.78
C ASP A 302 -36.92 -0.84 17.89
N LEU A 303 -37.55 0.31 18.14
CA LEU A 303 -37.31 1.60 17.44
C LEU A 303 -36.76 2.66 18.41
N ILE A 304 -35.83 3.49 17.94
CA ILE A 304 -35.27 4.62 18.69
C ILE A 304 -36.14 5.87 18.46
N ARG A 305 -36.36 6.65 19.52
CA ARG A 305 -37.23 7.82 19.52
C ARG A 305 -36.55 9.04 20.15
N PHE A 306 -36.21 10.02 19.33
CA PHE A 306 -35.66 11.32 19.74
C PHE A 306 -36.81 12.30 20.04
N TRP A 307 -36.89 12.83 21.25
CA TRP A 307 -37.96 13.71 21.71
C TRP A 307 -37.42 14.99 22.33
N ILE A 308 -38.24 16.06 22.25
CA ILE A 308 -37.94 17.38 22.84
C ILE A 308 -39.23 17.94 23.43
N ASN A 309 -39.21 18.38 24.69
CA ASN A 309 -40.34 18.92 25.47
C ASN A 309 -41.57 18.00 25.66
N SER A 310 -41.76 16.93 24.89
CA SER A 310 -42.83 15.95 25.10
C SER A 310 -42.58 14.67 24.31
N TYR A 311 -42.27 13.58 25.01
CA TYR A 311 -42.14 12.24 24.42
C TYR A 311 -43.38 11.79 23.63
N VAL A 312 -44.57 12.33 23.97
CA VAL A 312 -45.85 12.01 23.32
C VAL A 312 -46.03 12.78 22.00
N ASN A 313 -45.78 14.09 21.99
CA ASN A 313 -46.29 15.00 20.95
C ASN A 313 -45.20 15.57 20.04
N THR A 314 -43.97 15.72 20.53
CA THR A 314 -42.90 16.47 19.87
C THR A 314 -41.63 15.61 19.84
N ARG A 315 -41.69 14.59 18.97
CA ARG A 315 -40.62 13.61 18.75
C ARG A 315 -40.48 13.24 17.28
N ALA A 316 -39.34 12.64 16.94
CA ALA A 316 -39.12 11.80 15.77
C ALA A 316 -39.02 10.32 16.20
N THR A 317 -39.00 9.38 15.25
CA THR A 317 -38.95 7.92 15.50
C THR A 317 -38.26 7.26 14.32
N THR A 318 -37.38 6.28 14.54
CA THR A 318 -36.79 5.47 13.46
C THR A 318 -37.83 4.64 12.73
N THR A 319 -37.49 4.16 11.54
CA THR A 319 -38.23 3.18 10.75
C THR A 319 -37.54 1.82 10.71
N THR A 320 -36.22 1.80 10.88
CA THR A 320 -35.40 0.60 11.04
C THR A 320 -35.55 0.05 12.46
N VAL A 321 -35.90 -1.24 12.51
CA VAL A 321 -35.90 -2.08 13.70
C VAL A 321 -34.45 -2.38 14.09
N ILE A 322 -34.12 -2.05 15.33
CA ILE A 322 -32.81 -2.27 15.95
C ILE A 322 -32.61 -3.76 16.23
N VAL A 323 -31.36 -4.21 16.11
CA VAL A 323 -30.95 -5.59 16.41
C VAL A 323 -29.82 -5.54 17.44
N ASN A 324 -29.96 -6.34 18.51
CA ASN A 324 -28.93 -6.44 19.53
C ASN A 324 -27.58 -6.88 18.96
N ASN A 325 -26.51 -6.41 19.61
CA ASN A 325 -25.12 -6.68 19.26
C ASN A 325 -24.73 -6.23 17.84
N VAL A 326 -25.42 -5.19 17.33
CA VAL A 326 -25.08 -4.43 16.12
C VAL A 326 -24.91 -2.97 16.52
N TRP A 327 -23.84 -2.32 16.03
CA TRP A 327 -23.62 -0.89 16.21
C TRP A 327 -24.50 -0.06 15.28
N TYR A 328 -25.01 1.05 15.82
CA TYR A 328 -25.82 2.03 15.09
C TYR A 328 -25.33 3.44 15.41
N HIS A 329 -25.13 4.23 14.36
CA HIS A 329 -24.93 5.67 14.47
C HIS A 329 -26.29 6.37 14.57
N VAL A 330 -26.51 7.14 15.63
CA VAL A 330 -27.77 7.84 15.89
C VAL A 330 -27.50 9.33 15.98
N VAL A 331 -28.25 10.13 15.21
CA VAL A 331 -28.19 11.60 15.32
C VAL A 331 -29.59 12.18 15.52
N GLY A 332 -29.73 13.02 16.53
CA GLY A 332 -30.88 13.91 16.73
C GLY A 332 -30.50 15.35 16.38
N THR A 333 -31.30 16.02 15.56
CA THR A 333 -31.07 17.45 15.21
C THR A 333 -32.31 18.29 15.48
N PHE A 334 -32.13 19.50 15.98
CA PHE A 334 -33.22 20.44 16.29
C PHE A 334 -32.95 21.86 15.83
N ASP A 335 -33.95 22.50 15.21
CA ASP A 335 -33.96 23.94 14.90
C ASP A 335 -35.37 24.52 15.10
N ALA A 336 -35.62 25.20 16.22
CA ALA A 336 -36.91 25.80 16.57
C ALA A 336 -37.43 26.87 15.58
N ASP A 337 -36.58 27.40 14.68
CA ASP A 337 -36.88 28.45 13.72
C ASP A 337 -37.09 27.94 12.28
N ALA A 338 -36.65 26.71 11.95
CA ALA A 338 -37.00 26.04 10.69
C ALA A 338 -38.52 25.86 10.52
N THR A 339 -39.01 25.94 9.28
CA THR A 339 -40.46 26.02 8.98
C THR A 339 -41.25 24.75 9.33
N SER A 340 -40.71 23.56 9.06
CA SER A 340 -41.38 22.25 9.27
C SER A 340 -40.34 21.12 9.34
N GLY A 341 -40.66 19.99 9.98
CA GLY A 341 -39.76 18.82 10.05
C GLY A 341 -38.46 19.15 10.79
N ASN A 342 -38.58 19.87 11.91
CA ASN A 342 -37.46 20.52 12.59
C ASN A 342 -36.99 19.83 13.88
N ILE A 343 -37.67 18.76 14.30
CA ILE A 343 -37.06 17.67 15.07
C ILE A 343 -36.77 16.58 14.05
N LYS A 344 -35.53 16.07 13.95
CA LYS A 344 -35.20 14.93 13.09
C LYS A 344 -34.44 13.86 13.87
N ILE A 345 -34.61 12.60 13.46
CA ILE A 345 -33.74 11.49 13.85
C ILE A 345 -33.18 10.80 12.60
N TYR A 346 -31.87 10.57 12.62
CA TYR A 346 -31.13 9.85 11.61
C TYR A 346 -30.58 8.56 12.21
N LEU A 347 -30.45 7.53 11.39
CA LEU A 347 -29.81 6.26 11.71
C LEU A 347 -28.82 5.94 10.60
N ASN A 348 -27.58 5.57 10.94
CA ASN A 348 -26.52 5.20 9.99
C ASN A 348 -26.38 6.19 8.82
N GLY A 349 -26.27 7.48 9.16
CA GLY A 349 -26.14 8.58 8.19
C GLY A 349 -27.38 8.88 7.33
N VAL A 350 -28.56 8.30 7.62
CA VAL A 350 -29.79 8.45 6.82
C VAL A 350 -30.95 9.00 7.66
N LEU A 351 -31.70 9.97 7.13
CA LEU A 351 -32.89 10.54 7.77
C LEU A 351 -34.04 9.51 7.79
N GLU A 352 -34.43 9.05 8.98
CA GLU A 352 -35.52 8.08 9.11
C GLU A 352 -36.83 8.70 9.62
N GLY A 353 -36.75 9.72 10.48
CA GLY A 353 -37.95 10.30 11.10
C GLY A 353 -37.84 11.80 11.36
N GLN A 354 -38.99 12.48 11.36
CA GLN A 354 -39.08 13.89 11.69
C GLN A 354 -40.39 14.25 12.42
N GLY A 355 -40.35 15.34 13.18
CA GLY A 355 -41.46 15.95 13.92
C GLY A 355 -41.33 17.47 13.96
N ASP A 356 -42.22 18.14 14.70
CA ASP A 356 -42.32 19.61 14.68
C ASP A 356 -42.48 20.25 16.07
N LEU A 357 -41.64 21.25 16.38
CA LEU A 357 -41.70 22.07 17.61
C LEU A 357 -41.16 23.48 17.32
N LYS A 358 -41.99 24.52 17.49
CA LYS A 358 -41.63 25.93 17.23
C LYS A 358 -41.36 26.74 18.52
N ALA A 359 -40.76 26.10 19.51
CA ALA A 359 -40.39 26.71 20.80
C ALA A 359 -39.02 26.20 21.24
N ALA A 360 -38.35 26.93 22.13
CA ALA A 360 -37.09 26.48 22.73
C ALA A 360 -37.29 25.20 23.56
N VAL A 361 -36.20 24.48 23.83
CA VAL A 361 -36.19 23.39 24.81
C VAL A 361 -36.57 23.97 26.19
N THR A 362 -37.49 23.32 26.89
CA THR A 362 -37.85 23.67 28.28
C THR A 362 -36.91 22.97 29.24
N ALA A 363 -36.57 23.63 30.35
CA ALA A 363 -35.57 23.16 31.31
C ALA A 363 -34.21 22.69 30.70
N PRO A 364 -33.58 23.46 29.79
CA PRO A 364 -32.28 23.09 29.20
C PRO A 364 -31.10 23.13 30.22
N ASN A 365 -31.39 23.55 31.46
CA ASN A 365 -30.50 23.53 32.62
C ASN A 365 -30.68 22.28 33.49
N ALA A 366 -31.40 21.25 33.01
CA ALA A 366 -31.32 19.91 33.58
C ALA A 366 -29.97 19.27 33.16
N PRO A 367 -29.27 18.53 34.04
CA PRO A 367 -28.09 17.76 33.65
C PRO A 367 -28.43 16.74 32.58
N VAL A 368 -27.50 16.50 31.64
CA VAL A 368 -27.61 15.40 30.69
C VAL A 368 -27.04 14.14 31.32
N THR A 369 -27.73 13.02 31.15
CA THR A 369 -27.25 11.69 31.50
C THR A 369 -27.14 10.80 30.26
N ILE A 370 -26.15 9.92 30.25
CA ILE A 370 -25.98 8.82 29.28
C ILE A 370 -26.14 7.49 30.04
N GLY A 371 -26.73 6.48 29.43
CA GLY A 371 -26.96 5.16 30.03
C GLY A 371 -28.31 5.01 30.74
N SER A 372 -28.80 6.05 31.44
CA SER A 372 -30.11 6.06 32.10
C SER A 372 -30.75 7.45 32.15
N LEU A 373 -32.07 7.49 32.34
CA LEU A 373 -32.83 8.68 32.71
C LEU A 373 -34.03 8.31 33.61
N PHE A 374 -33.94 8.58 34.91
CA PHE A 374 -34.94 8.21 35.93
C PHE A 374 -35.20 6.69 36.11
N ASN A 375 -34.14 5.86 36.16
CA ASN A 375 -34.23 4.39 36.25
C ASN A 375 -34.96 3.79 35.03
N TYR A 376 -34.62 4.32 33.85
CA TYR A 376 -34.95 3.76 32.55
C TYR A 376 -33.65 3.44 31.84
N ASP A 377 -32.92 2.53 32.47
CA ASP A 377 -31.53 2.18 32.20
C ASP A 377 -31.46 1.36 30.91
N MET A 378 -30.47 1.62 30.05
CA MET A 378 -30.16 0.75 28.92
C MET A 378 -29.15 -0.33 29.33
N VAL A 379 -28.99 -1.34 28.48
CA VAL A 379 -27.92 -2.33 28.60
C VAL A 379 -27.17 -2.40 27.27
N GLY A 380 -25.86 -2.23 27.27
CA GLY A 380 -25.01 -2.20 26.08
C GLY A 380 -24.01 -1.05 26.07
N PHE A 381 -23.54 -0.68 24.88
CA PHE A 381 -22.36 0.14 24.67
C PHE A 381 -22.72 1.48 24.01
N ILE A 382 -22.06 2.57 24.42
CA ILE A 382 -22.12 3.89 23.75
C ILE A 382 -20.71 4.39 23.45
N ASP A 383 -20.60 5.04 22.30
CA ASP A 383 -19.35 5.55 21.75
C ASP A 383 -19.54 6.90 21.02
N GLU A 384 -18.45 7.66 20.84
CA GLU A 384 -18.32 8.81 19.93
C GLU A 384 -19.48 9.83 20.05
N VAL A 385 -19.61 10.41 21.24
CA VAL A 385 -20.73 11.29 21.61
C VAL A 385 -20.38 12.76 21.33
N GLY A 386 -21.01 13.36 20.32
CA GLY A 386 -20.80 14.76 19.93
C GLY A 386 -22.05 15.63 20.15
N PHE A 387 -21.85 16.86 20.64
CA PHE A 387 -22.88 17.91 20.77
C PHE A 387 -22.49 19.14 19.95
N TRP A 388 -23.43 19.66 19.13
CA TRP A 388 -23.23 20.89 18.37
C TRP A 388 -24.24 21.98 18.76
N SER A 389 -23.81 23.23 18.64
CA SER A 389 -24.60 24.44 18.87
C SER A 389 -25.65 24.75 17.77
N LEU A 390 -25.75 23.93 16.72
CA LEU A 390 -26.70 24.09 15.61
C LEU A 390 -27.28 22.76 15.11
N ALA A 391 -28.25 22.82 14.20
CA ALA A 391 -28.80 21.65 13.51
C ALA A 391 -27.91 21.25 12.32
N LEU A 392 -27.24 20.08 12.43
CA LEU A 392 -26.46 19.48 11.35
C LEU A 392 -27.35 19.20 10.13
N THR A 393 -26.79 19.40 8.94
CA THR A 393 -27.48 19.08 7.68
C THR A 393 -27.44 17.59 7.38
N ASP A 394 -28.36 17.12 6.52
CA ASP A 394 -28.39 15.74 6.02
C ASP A 394 -27.03 15.28 5.45
N ARG A 395 -26.19 16.21 4.97
CA ARG A 395 -24.83 15.93 4.46
C ARG A 395 -23.80 15.78 5.56
N ASN A 396 -23.83 16.65 6.57
CA ASN A 396 -22.92 16.55 7.71
C ASN A 396 -23.16 15.24 8.47
N VAL A 397 -24.43 14.88 8.69
CA VAL A 397 -24.82 13.62 9.33
C VAL A 397 -24.39 12.40 8.53
N ASN A 398 -24.46 12.47 7.20
CA ASN A 398 -23.96 11.39 6.34
C ASN A 398 -22.42 11.30 6.32
N ALA A 399 -21.72 12.42 6.49
CA ALA A 399 -20.26 12.47 6.59
C ALA A 399 -19.75 11.87 7.90
N ILE A 400 -20.29 12.27 9.07
CA ILE A 400 -19.85 11.74 10.38
C ILE A 400 -20.28 10.29 10.66
N TYR A 401 -21.15 9.72 9.81
CA TYR A 401 -21.38 8.27 9.79
C TYR A 401 -20.24 7.51 9.09
N ASN A 402 -19.54 8.16 8.14
CA ASN A 402 -18.38 7.65 7.40
C ASN A 402 -18.48 6.16 6.98
N GLY A 403 -19.66 5.77 6.47
CA GLY A 403 -19.92 4.42 5.94
C GLY A 403 -19.96 3.28 6.97
N GLY A 404 -19.78 3.57 8.26
CA GLY A 404 -19.74 2.57 9.34
C GLY A 404 -18.63 2.78 10.37
N SER A 405 -17.56 3.51 10.03
CA SER A 405 -16.37 3.64 10.89
C SER A 405 -16.24 5.08 11.44
N PRO A 406 -16.18 5.30 12.77
CA PRO A 406 -16.06 6.64 13.34
C PRO A 406 -14.79 7.38 12.91
N VAL A 407 -14.84 8.71 13.07
CA VAL A 407 -13.79 9.66 12.68
C VAL A 407 -13.84 10.86 13.63
N SER A 408 -12.68 11.48 13.88
CA SER A 408 -12.57 12.63 14.78
C SER A 408 -13.54 13.74 14.41
N LEU A 409 -14.39 14.13 15.36
CA LEU A 409 -15.32 15.25 15.17
C LEU A 409 -14.65 16.63 15.32
N LEU A 410 -13.38 16.68 15.74
CA LEU A 410 -12.61 17.90 16.01
C LEU A 410 -12.18 18.64 14.72
N THR A 411 -12.10 17.93 13.59
CA THR A 411 -11.66 18.49 12.30
C THR A 411 -12.81 18.45 11.29
N ASP A 412 -12.88 19.44 10.39
CA ASP A 412 -13.72 19.38 9.19
C ASP A 412 -13.14 18.41 8.15
N PHE A 413 -13.96 17.51 7.60
CA PHE A 413 -13.55 16.56 6.55
C PHE A 413 -14.69 16.30 5.55
N GLY A 414 -14.39 16.25 4.25
CA GLY A 414 -15.33 15.86 3.19
C GLY A 414 -16.60 16.72 3.08
N ASN A 415 -17.68 16.31 3.77
CA ASN A 415 -18.95 17.07 3.88
C ASN A 415 -19.34 17.37 5.35
N TYR A 416 -18.45 17.16 6.31
CA TYR A 416 -18.54 17.67 7.67
C TYR A 416 -17.73 18.98 7.74
N ASP A 417 -18.44 20.10 7.85
CA ASP A 417 -17.90 21.48 7.85
C ASP A 417 -18.33 22.24 9.12
N GLN A 418 -18.36 21.52 10.26
CA GLN A 418 -19.07 21.92 11.48
C GLN A 418 -18.27 21.72 12.79
N SER A 419 -16.98 21.33 12.72
CA SER A 419 -16.08 21.23 13.89
C SER A 419 -16.09 22.49 14.76
N ALA A 420 -16.00 23.66 14.13
CA ALA A 420 -16.06 24.98 14.78
C ALA A 420 -17.40 25.31 15.47
N THR A 421 -18.38 24.40 15.43
CA THR A 421 -19.68 24.51 16.11
C THR A 421 -19.98 23.37 17.08
N LEU A 422 -19.09 22.37 17.15
CA LEU A 422 -19.04 21.33 18.17
C LEU A 422 -18.71 21.98 19.52
N THR A 423 -19.44 21.63 20.56
CA THR A 423 -19.41 22.29 21.88
C THR A 423 -19.21 21.34 23.06
N ALA A 424 -19.35 20.03 22.82
CA ALA A 424 -18.81 18.97 23.68
C ALA A 424 -18.58 17.70 22.84
N TYR A 425 -17.55 16.93 23.18
CA TYR A 425 -17.20 15.69 22.45
C TYR A 425 -16.53 14.68 23.38
N TYR A 426 -17.08 13.47 23.47
CA TYR A 426 -16.63 12.41 24.35
C TYR A 426 -16.25 11.18 23.53
N ARG A 427 -15.01 10.69 23.71
CA ARG A 427 -14.51 9.45 23.07
C ARG A 427 -14.90 8.18 23.81
N MET A 428 -15.57 8.30 24.96
CA MET A 428 -16.22 7.20 25.68
C MET A 428 -15.30 5.99 25.98
N GLY A 429 -13.99 6.18 26.04
CA GLY A 429 -13.02 5.10 26.18
C GLY A 429 -11.63 5.43 25.63
N ASP A 430 -11.53 5.89 24.38
CA ASP A 430 -10.24 6.16 23.76
C ASP A 430 -9.56 7.41 24.36
N GLY A 431 -8.60 7.15 25.27
CA GLY A 431 -7.89 8.18 26.04
C GLY A 431 -8.49 8.48 27.43
N ASP A 432 -9.58 7.82 27.80
CA ASP A 432 -10.31 8.09 29.04
C ASP A 432 -9.74 7.40 30.28
N THR A 433 -10.19 7.82 31.48
CA THR A 433 -9.81 7.19 32.76
C THR A 433 -10.89 7.37 33.81
N LEU A 434 -11.56 6.26 34.14
CA LEU A 434 -12.69 6.24 35.06
C LEU A 434 -12.35 6.80 36.46
N PRO A 435 -13.31 7.50 37.10
CA PRO A 435 -14.70 7.72 36.68
C PRO A 435 -14.87 8.90 35.71
N THR A 436 -13.81 9.40 35.06
CA THR A 436 -13.89 10.57 34.17
C THR A 436 -13.92 10.16 32.72
N ILE A 437 -14.89 10.67 31.97
CA ILE A 437 -14.89 10.68 30.49
C ILE A 437 -14.61 12.12 30.05
N ALA A 438 -13.58 12.33 29.23
CA ALA A 438 -13.09 13.63 28.84
C ALA A 438 -14.02 14.32 27.83
N ASP A 439 -14.08 15.65 27.91
CA ASP A 439 -14.70 16.50 26.89
C ASP A 439 -13.58 17.11 26.04
N HIS A 440 -13.41 16.61 24.82
CA HIS A 440 -12.32 16.95 23.90
C HIS A 440 -12.57 18.25 23.13
N ALA A 441 -13.83 18.70 23.04
CA ALA A 441 -14.20 19.93 22.31
C ALA A 441 -14.56 21.10 23.24
N GLY A 442 -14.98 20.83 24.47
CA GLY A 442 -15.47 21.82 25.42
C GLY A 442 -14.67 21.88 26.72
N SER A 443 -15.39 21.75 27.84
CA SER A 443 -14.84 21.79 29.21
C SER A 443 -15.77 21.14 30.24
N HIS A 444 -16.61 20.20 29.82
CA HIS A 444 -17.68 19.60 30.62
C HIS A 444 -17.51 18.06 30.72
N PRO A 445 -16.38 17.57 31.30
CA PRO A 445 -16.11 16.14 31.38
C PRO A 445 -17.22 15.39 32.12
N GLY A 446 -17.55 14.20 31.63
CA GLY A 446 -18.52 13.31 32.24
C GLY A 446 -17.97 12.61 33.48
N THR A 447 -18.84 12.35 34.44
CA THR A 447 -18.53 11.52 35.62
C THR A 447 -19.39 10.26 35.59
N LEU A 448 -18.77 9.08 35.56
CA LEU A 448 -19.46 7.80 35.65
C LEU A 448 -19.96 7.61 37.09
N ILE A 449 -21.24 7.26 37.22
CA ILE A 449 -21.95 7.04 38.47
C ILE A 449 -22.30 5.55 38.59
N ASP A 450 -22.10 5.01 39.78
CA ASP A 450 -22.42 3.62 40.19
C ASP A 450 -21.76 2.48 39.38
N GLY A 451 -20.69 2.79 38.63
CA GLY A 451 -19.83 1.79 37.98
C GLY A 451 -18.84 1.06 38.92
N GLU A 452 -18.47 -0.16 38.54
CA GLU A 452 -17.54 -1.07 39.21
C GLU A 452 -16.08 -0.91 38.72
N GLY A 453 -15.87 -0.32 37.54
CA GLY A 453 -14.55 0.13 37.06
C GLY A 453 -13.92 -0.64 35.89
N ASP A 454 -14.68 -1.52 35.23
CA ASP A 454 -14.31 -2.24 34.00
C ASP A 454 -15.13 -1.83 32.76
N GLU A 455 -15.86 -0.72 32.82
CA GLU A 455 -16.77 -0.23 31.77
C GLU A 455 -16.07 0.25 30.48
N LEU A 456 -14.76 0.54 30.53
CA LEU A 456 -13.99 0.88 29.32
C LEU A 456 -13.52 -0.40 28.62
N VAL A 457 -14.20 -0.78 27.55
CA VAL A 457 -14.06 -2.07 26.88
C VAL A 457 -13.46 -1.94 25.47
N ASN A 458 -12.65 -2.91 25.07
CA ASN A 458 -12.01 -2.94 23.74
C ASN A 458 -12.99 -3.48 22.69
N ASP A 459 -13.75 -2.56 22.11
CA ASP A 459 -14.86 -2.81 21.18
C ASP A 459 -15.26 -1.46 20.55
N SER A 460 -15.52 -1.45 19.24
CA SER A 460 -15.80 -0.23 18.46
C SER A 460 -16.76 -0.49 17.28
N PRO A 461 -17.33 0.55 16.64
CA PRO A 461 -18.38 0.42 15.61
C PRO A 461 -18.04 -0.31 14.29
#